data_AF-A0A6G5AD06-F1
#
_entry.id   AF-A0A6G5AD06-F1
#
_cell.length_a   1.000
_cell.length_b   1.000
_cell.length_c   1.000
_cell.angle_alpha   90.00
_cell.angle_beta   90.00
_cell.angle_gamma   90.00
#
_symmetry.space_group_name_H-M   'P 1'
#
loop_
_entity.id
_entity.type
_entity.pdbx_description
1 polymer ?
#
loop_
_entity_poly.entity_id
_entity_poly.type
_entity_poly.pdbx_seq_one_letter_code
_entity_poly.pdbx_strand_id
1 'polypeptide(L)'
;MPEDIENYVHRIGRTGRSGRVGIATTFINKSCDESVLLDMKHLLLEAKQKVPPFLLALQSENEKYLELGEERGCSYCGGLGHRITDCPKLEAMQSKQASNIGRRDYLANNSADW
;
A
#
# COMPACT_ATOMS: atom_id res chain seq x y z
N MET A 1 3.88 12.48 5.71
CA MET A 1 3.11 11.83 4.62
C MET A 1 2.08 10.91 5.26
N PRO A 2 0.84 10.74 4.73
CA PRO A 2 -0.07 9.74 5.28
C PRO A 2 0.51 8.32 5.12
N GLU A 3 0.11 7.41 6.00
CA GLU A 3 0.54 6.00 6.02
C GLU A 3 -0.04 5.18 4.87
N ASP A 4 -0.96 5.75 4.10
CA ASP A 4 -1.67 5.06 3.03
C ASP A 4 -1.78 5.95 1.79
N ILE A 5 -1.63 5.33 0.61
CA ILE A 5 -1.55 6.03 -0.67
C ILE A 5 -2.90 6.60 -1.09
N GLU A 6 -4.02 5.94 -0.77
CA GLU A 6 -5.36 6.45 -1.08
C GLU A 6 -5.62 7.76 -0.33
N ASN A 7 -5.23 7.80 0.95
CA ASN A 7 -5.29 9.02 1.75
C ASN A 7 -4.41 10.14 1.17
N TYR A 8 -3.27 9.82 0.56
CA TYR A 8 -2.47 10.82 -0.15
C TYR A 8 -3.22 11.39 -1.36
N VAL A 9 -3.81 10.54 -2.20
CA VAL A 9 -4.62 10.94 -3.36
C VAL A 9 -5.78 11.85 -2.95
N HIS A 10 -6.51 11.50 -1.88
CA HIS A 10 -7.59 12.32 -1.34
C HIS A 10 -7.14 13.72 -0.89
N ARG A 11 -5.92 13.85 -0.35
CA ARG A 11 -5.35 15.13 0.09
C ARG A 11 -4.95 16.00 -1.09
N ILE A 12 -4.25 15.44 -2.08
CA ILE A 12 -3.83 16.22 -3.26
C ILE A 12 -5.02 16.59 -4.17
N GLY A 13 -6.09 15.78 -4.19
CA GLY A 13 -7.33 16.08 -4.91
C GLY A 13 -8.11 17.32 -4.43
N ARG A 14 -7.59 18.04 -3.42
CA ARG A 14 -8.15 19.32 -2.94
C ARG A 14 -7.66 20.51 -3.74
N THR A 15 -6.56 20.39 -4.49
CA THR A 15 -6.02 21.46 -5.35
C THR A 15 -6.31 21.18 -6.84
N GLY A 16 -6.18 22.19 -7.70
CA GLY A 16 -6.28 22.04 -9.16
C GLY A 16 -7.68 21.70 -9.70
N ARG A 17 -8.62 22.65 -9.63
CA ARG A 17 -10.03 22.47 -10.07
C ARG A 17 -10.42 23.49 -11.14
N SER A 18 -11.45 23.17 -11.91
CA SER A 18 -12.07 24.08 -12.89
C SER A 18 -11.07 24.69 -13.88
N GLY A 19 -10.19 23.84 -14.44
CA GLY A 19 -9.18 24.24 -15.43
C GLY A 19 -7.98 25.01 -14.86
N ARG A 20 -7.90 25.21 -13.54
CA ARG A 20 -6.75 25.82 -12.88
C ARG A 20 -5.77 24.75 -12.41
N VAL A 21 -4.48 25.01 -12.59
CA VAL A 21 -3.40 24.12 -12.12
C VAL A 21 -3.24 24.27 -10.60
N GLY A 22 -3.14 23.14 -9.90
CA GLY A 22 -2.84 23.08 -8.47
C GLY A 22 -1.42 22.59 -8.22
N ILE A 23 -0.84 22.98 -7.08
CA ILE A 23 0.46 22.49 -6.62
C ILE A 23 0.27 21.73 -5.32
N ALA A 24 0.86 20.53 -5.23
CA ALA A 24 0.95 19.74 -4.01
C ALA A 24 2.42 19.46 -3.70
N THR A 25 2.88 19.85 -2.51
CA THR A 25 4.25 19.62 -2.06
C THR A 25 4.22 18.67 -0.87
N THR A 26 5.01 17.59 -0.95
CA THR A 26 5.02 16.51 0.03
C THR A 26 6.40 16.37 0.64
N PHE A 27 6.48 16.41 1.97
CA PHE A 27 7.72 16.08 2.69
C PHE A 27 7.80 14.58 2.94
N ILE A 28 8.93 13.99 2.57
CA ILE A 28 9.24 12.57 2.68
C ILE A 28 10.52 12.42 3.50
N ASN A 29 10.55 11.42 4.38
CA ASN A 29 11.71 11.07 5.18
C ASN A 29 11.87 9.53 5.25
N LYS A 30 12.93 9.07 5.91
CA LYS A 30 13.22 7.62 6.06
C LYS A 30 12.25 6.87 6.97
N SER A 31 11.39 7.57 7.72
CA SER A 31 10.36 6.94 8.54
C SER A 31 9.06 6.66 7.76
N CYS A 32 8.98 7.07 6.49
CA CYS A 32 7.86 6.67 5.64
C CYS A 32 8.01 5.21 5.21
N ASP A 33 6.92 4.46 5.30
CA ASP A 33 6.88 3.05 4.92
C ASP A 33 7.24 2.85 3.44
N GLU A 34 8.11 1.90 3.17
CA GLU A 34 8.64 1.63 1.82
C GLU A 34 7.56 1.22 0.83
N SER A 35 6.55 0.47 1.28
CA SER A 35 5.37 0.12 0.47
C SER A 35 4.64 1.35 -0.07
N VAL A 36 4.46 2.38 0.77
CA VAL A 36 3.79 3.62 0.38
C VAL A 36 4.68 4.47 -0.53
N LEU A 37 6.00 4.41 -0.36
CA LEU A 37 6.95 5.07 -1.27
C LEU A 37 6.98 4.41 -2.65
N LEU A 38 6.87 3.09 -2.73
CA LEU A 38 6.69 2.34 -3.97
C LEU A 38 5.37 2.71 -4.65
N ASP A 39 4.28 2.73 -3.91
CA ASP A 39 2.98 3.17 -4.44
C ASP A 39 3.02 4.61 -4.94
N MET A 40 3.70 5.51 -4.22
CA MET A 40 3.95 6.89 -4.64
C MET A 40 4.77 6.96 -5.94
N LYS A 41 5.83 6.16 -6.08
CA LYS A 41 6.63 6.08 -7.31
C LYS A 41 5.73 5.75 -8.50
N HIS A 42 4.92 4.70 -8.40
CA HIS A 42 4.02 4.27 -9.48
C HIS A 42 2.92 5.30 -9.76
N LEU A 43 2.36 5.94 -8.73
CA LEU A 43 1.39 7.02 -8.89
C LEU A 43 1.96 8.21 -9.68
N LEU A 44 3.20 8.63 -9.37
CA LEU A 44 3.87 9.71 -10.09
C LEU A 44 4.17 9.35 -11.54
N LEU A 45 4.55 8.09 -11.81
CA LEU A 45 4.76 7.60 -13.18
C LEU A 45 3.46 7.60 -13.99
N GLU A 46 2.37 7.09 -13.41
CA GLU A 46 1.04 7.08 -14.05
C GLU A 46 0.55 8.49 -14.36
N ALA A 47 0.70 9.41 -13.40
CA ALA A 47 0.34 10.82 -13.55
C ALA A 47 1.33 11.63 -14.42
N LYS A 48 2.35 10.97 -15.02
CA LYS A 48 3.39 11.60 -15.85
C LYS A 48 4.13 12.75 -15.16
N GLN A 49 4.30 12.65 -13.85
CA GLN A 49 5.02 13.63 -13.05
C GLN A 49 6.52 13.33 -13.03
N LYS A 50 7.33 14.33 -12.67
CA LYS A 50 8.76 14.13 -12.46
C LYS A 50 8.98 13.29 -11.20
N VAL A 51 9.59 12.11 -11.36
CA VAL A 51 9.92 11.22 -10.24
C VAL A 51 11.30 11.60 -9.69
N PRO A 52 11.43 11.96 -8.40
CA PRO A 52 12.72 12.19 -7.77
C PRO A 52 13.64 10.96 -7.85
N PRO A 53 14.97 11.13 -8.01
CA PRO A 53 15.90 10.00 -8.15
C PRO A 53 15.85 8.99 -7.00
N PHE A 54 15.59 9.45 -5.77
CA PHE A 54 15.50 8.57 -4.61
C PHE A 54 14.28 7.65 -4.64
N LEU A 55 13.16 8.07 -5.26
CA LEU A 55 12.01 7.20 -5.48
C LEU A 55 12.25 6.26 -6.66
N LEU A 56 12.97 6.70 -7.68
CA LEU A 56 13.28 5.88 -8.85
C LEU A 56 14.23 4.72 -8.50
N ALA A 57 15.11 4.94 -7.52
CA ALA A 57 16.01 3.92 -6.98
C ALA A 57 15.32 2.85 -6.13
N LEU A 58 14.10 3.11 -5.64
CA LEU A 58 13.30 2.07 -4.97
C LEU A 58 12.86 1.06 -6.01
N GLN A 59 13.15 -0.22 -5.78
CA GLN A 59 12.74 -1.32 -6.64
C GLN A 59 11.96 -2.32 -5.79
N SER A 60 10.78 -2.74 -6.25
CA SER A 60 10.23 -3.98 -5.73
C SER A 60 10.89 -5.14 -6.48
N GLU A 61 11.18 -6.23 -5.79
CA GLU A 61 11.77 -7.42 -6.44
C GLU A 61 10.93 -7.92 -7.63
N ASN A 62 9.63 -7.60 -7.61
CA ASN A 62 8.65 -8.04 -8.59
C ASN A 62 8.30 -7.00 -9.66
N GLU A 63 9.00 -5.86 -9.73
CA GLU A 63 8.73 -4.78 -10.70
C GLU A 63 8.79 -5.29 -12.16
N LYS A 64 9.64 -6.29 -12.43
CA LYS A 64 9.77 -6.97 -13.74
C LYS A 64 8.50 -7.70 -14.20
N TYR A 65 7.63 -8.10 -13.28
CA TYR A 65 6.39 -8.83 -13.61
C TYR A 65 5.18 -7.89 -13.77
N LEU A 66 5.31 -6.61 -13.42
CA LEU A 66 4.24 -5.63 -13.56
C LEU A 66 4.01 -5.21 -15.02
N GLU A 67 5.04 -5.30 -15.89
CA GLU A 67 4.95 -4.93 -17.31
C GLU A 67 4.25 -5.98 -18.19
N LEU A 68 4.10 -7.24 -17.72
CA LEU A 68 3.52 -8.33 -18.50
C LEU A 68 1.98 -8.40 -18.44
N GLY A 69 1.32 -7.62 -17.58
CA GLY A 69 -0.13 -7.69 -17.37
C GLY A 69 -0.82 -6.34 -17.55
N GLU A 70 -2.04 -6.36 -18.10
CA GLU A 70 -2.86 -5.19 -18.38
C GLU A 70 -3.40 -4.50 -17.11
N GLU A 71 -3.51 -5.25 -16.01
CA GLU A 71 -3.86 -4.71 -14.70
C GLU A 71 -2.60 -4.13 -14.04
N ARG A 72 -2.65 -2.91 -13.48
CA ARG A 72 -1.55 -2.35 -12.66
C ARG A 72 -2.04 -2.22 -11.22
N GLY A 73 -1.32 -2.82 -10.28
CA GLY A 73 -1.62 -2.78 -8.85
C GLY A 73 -2.27 -4.05 -8.27
N CYS A 74 -2.59 -3.97 -6.98
CA CYS A 74 -3.12 -5.02 -6.14
C CYS A 74 -4.62 -4.86 -5.94
N SER A 75 -5.41 -5.85 -6.38
CA SER A 75 -6.87 -5.85 -6.27
C SER A 75 -7.40 -5.95 -4.83
N TYR A 76 -6.58 -6.39 -3.87
CA TYR A 76 -7.00 -6.53 -2.48
C TYR A 76 -6.86 -5.23 -1.67
N CYS A 77 -5.74 -4.51 -1.84
CA CYS A 77 -5.45 -3.33 -1.03
C CYS A 77 -5.41 -2.00 -1.78
N GLY A 78 -5.54 -2.02 -3.11
CA GLY A 78 -5.46 -0.81 -3.94
C GLY A 78 -4.03 -0.28 -4.17
N GLY A 79 -3.00 -0.93 -3.61
CA GLY A 79 -1.60 -0.54 -3.79
C GLY A 79 -1.12 -0.71 -5.23
N LEU A 80 -0.23 0.17 -5.70
CA LEU A 80 0.22 0.25 -7.09
C LEU A 80 1.57 -0.44 -7.33
N GLY A 81 2.33 -0.77 -6.28
CA GLY A 81 3.69 -1.34 -6.37
C GLY A 81 3.81 -2.86 -6.22
N HIS A 82 2.70 -3.59 -6.07
CA HIS A 82 2.70 -5.05 -5.87
C HIS A 82 1.43 -5.71 -6.43
N ARG A 83 1.44 -7.05 -6.53
CA ARG A 83 0.28 -7.88 -6.91
C ARG A 83 -0.41 -8.43 -5.68
N ILE A 84 -1.65 -8.94 -5.84
CA ILE A 84 -2.37 -9.59 -4.72
C ILE A 84 -1.57 -10.73 -4.08
N THR A 85 -0.73 -11.42 -4.86
CA THR A 85 0.16 -12.49 -4.39
C THR A 85 1.18 -12.01 -3.37
N ASP A 86 1.63 -10.76 -3.48
CA ASP A 86 2.67 -10.16 -2.65
C ASP A 86 2.10 -8.99 -1.83
N CYS A 87 0.83 -9.09 -1.45
CA CYS A 87 0.16 -8.01 -0.74
C CYS A 87 0.53 -7.99 0.75
N PRO A 88 1.29 -6.98 1.23
CA PRO A 88 1.70 -6.91 2.64
C PRO A 88 0.49 -6.78 3.57
N LYS A 89 -0.59 -6.14 3.10
CA LYS A 89 -1.84 -6.00 3.86
C LYS A 89 -2.57 -7.35 4.01
N LEU A 90 -2.53 -8.19 2.98
CA LEU A 90 -3.12 -9.53 3.01
C LEU A 90 -2.32 -10.46 3.93
N GLU A 91 -0.99 -10.42 3.84
CA GLU A 91 -0.07 -11.17 4.71
C GLU A 91 -0.24 -10.80 6.19
N ALA A 92 -0.34 -9.49 6.49
CA ALA A 92 -0.61 -8.99 7.83
C ALA A 92 -1.98 -9.45 8.39
N MET A 93 -2.99 -9.62 7.53
CA MET A 93 -4.30 -10.16 7.94
C MET A 93 -4.24 -11.65 8.23
N GLN A 94 -3.59 -12.43 7.35
CA GLN A 94 -3.44 -13.88 7.51
C GLN A 94 -2.63 -14.23 8.78
N SER A 95 -1.53 -13.53 9.02
CA SER A 95 -0.71 -13.70 10.24
C SER A 95 -1.49 -13.37 11.52
N LYS A 96 -2.29 -12.30 11.52
CA LYS A 96 -3.19 -11.98 12.65
C LYS A 96 -4.25 -13.08 12.85
N GLN A 97 -4.84 -13.61 11.79
CA GLN A 97 -5.79 -14.73 11.88
C GLN A 97 -5.13 -16.01 12.43
N ALA A 98 -3.94 -16.35 11.96
CA ALA A 98 -3.16 -17.49 12.46
C ALA A 98 -2.80 -17.32 13.95
N SER A 99 -2.47 -16.11 14.39
CA SER A 99 -2.20 -15.84 15.81
C SER A 99 -3.44 -15.97 16.70
N ASN A 100 -4.63 -15.70 16.16
CA ASN A 100 -5.90 -15.83 16.89
C ASN A 100 -6.46 -17.25 16.90
N ILE A 101 -6.12 -18.10 15.92
CA ILE A 101 -6.51 -19.52 15.93
C ILE A 101 -5.79 -20.27 17.07
N GLY A 102 -4.51 -19.97 17.32
CA GLY A 102 -3.73 -20.61 18.39
C GLY A 102 -4.10 -20.20 19.82
N ARG A 103 -4.99 -19.20 19.99
CA ARG A 103 -5.46 -18.74 21.31
C ARG A 103 -6.83 -19.29 21.70
N ARG A 104 -7.54 -19.96 20.79
CA ARG A 104 -8.97 -20.26 20.99
C ARG A 104 -9.26 -21.61 21.67
N ASP A 105 -8.25 -22.45 21.88
CA ASP A 105 -8.50 -23.86 22.24
C ASP A 105 -7.98 -24.30 23.63
N TYR A 106 -7.55 -23.39 24.52
CA TYR A 106 -7.05 -23.78 25.86
C TYR A 106 -7.97 -23.46 27.06
N LEU A 107 -9.12 -22.81 26.86
CA LEU A 107 -10.03 -22.45 27.96
C LEU A 107 -11.48 -22.92 27.79
N ALA A 108 -11.79 -23.68 26.74
CA ALA A 108 -13.13 -24.18 26.48
C ALA A 108 -13.24 -25.69 26.67
N ASN A 109 -12.86 -26.22 27.85
CA ASN A 109 -13.28 -27.57 28.24
C ASN A 109 -13.23 -27.82 29.76
N ASN A 110 -13.97 -27.05 30.57
CA ASN A 110 -14.41 -27.59 31.87
C ASN A 110 -15.61 -26.87 32.54
N SER A 111 -16.66 -26.53 31.81
CA SER A 111 -17.96 -26.23 32.43
C SER A 111 -18.99 -27.28 32.00
N ALA A 112 -18.81 -28.50 32.52
CA ALA A 112 -19.82 -29.54 32.54
C ALA A 112 -20.15 -29.88 34.00
N ASP A 113 -21.44 -29.75 34.31
CA ASP A 113 -22.23 -30.39 35.38
C ASP A 113 -21.67 -30.50 36.80
N TRP A 114 -22.30 -29.77 37.74
CA TRP A 114 -22.94 -30.26 38.98
C TRP A 114 -23.89 -29.20 39.53
#